data_AF-A0AAX6I1I9-F1
#
_entry.id   AF-A0AAX6I1I9-F1
#
_cell.length_a   1.000
_cell.length_b   1.000
_cell.length_c   1.000
_cell.angle_alpha   90.00
_cell.angle_beta   90.00
_cell.angle_gamma   90.00
#
_symmetry.space_group_name_H-M   'P 1'
#
loop_
_entity.id
_entity.type
_entity.pdbx_description
1 polymer ?
#
loop_
_entity_poly.entity_id
_entity_poly.type
_entity_poly.pdbx_seq_one_letter_code
_entity_poly.pdbx_strand_id
1 'polypeptide(L)'
;MRIPTTSSISNAFSFSSLCSSTRLLSRRGIGICSVMAGERISTDAAGKEGSVWSTLRWGEEAGIGKRIFCNRSLNMRSIVAVGFDMDYTLAQYLPETFESLAYTGTIRKLVNDLGYPREILGWTFDWKYMVRGLVLDKKRGNILKMDRHKYVKVAHHGFKELPKEEKNATYGNKLIRDSFDEPEYALIDTLFSLAEAYLFAQLVDFRDNHPGKFSSDFDYGRMYRDVRAAVDLCHRDGTLKEMVAKNPGKYITEDFSIVPMFKMLRDSGRATFLVTNSLWDYTNVVMNFLCGYYNPGKELSYSYDWLKNFDVVITGSSKPSFFLDNRANLFEVEPESGMLLNTDDGIVIPQARK
;
A
#
# COMPACT_ATOMS: atom_id res chain seq x y z
N MET A 1 -45.88 18.95 19.97
CA MET A 1 -44.82 19.61 19.20
C MET A 1 -43.84 18.53 18.74
N ARG A 2 -44.08 17.98 17.55
CA ARG A 2 -43.25 16.98 16.87
C ARG A 2 -42.57 17.69 15.71
N ILE A 3 -41.26 17.50 15.54
CA ILE A 3 -40.48 18.01 14.42
C ILE A 3 -39.87 16.78 13.71
N PRO A 4 -39.83 16.75 12.36
CA PRO A 4 -40.12 15.54 11.57
C PRO A 4 -38.90 14.81 10.99
N THR A 5 -39.15 13.55 10.65
CA THR A 5 -38.36 12.67 9.79
C THR A 5 -38.63 12.94 8.30
N THR A 6 -37.57 13.18 7.51
CA THR A 6 -37.46 13.04 6.04
C THR A 6 -35.96 13.07 5.72
N SER A 7 -35.35 12.37 4.77
CA SER A 7 -35.81 11.51 3.68
C SER A 7 -34.58 10.79 3.12
N SER A 8 -34.77 9.52 2.78
CA SER A 8 -33.91 8.70 1.92
C SER A 8 -33.57 9.40 0.60
N ILE A 9 -32.28 9.50 0.27
CA ILE A 9 -31.82 9.76 -1.10
C ILE A 9 -31.08 8.52 -1.58
N SER A 10 -31.80 7.74 -2.39
CA SER A 10 -31.26 6.71 -3.27
C SER A 10 -30.59 7.38 -4.46
N ASN A 11 -29.28 7.24 -4.63
CA ASN A 11 -28.61 7.52 -5.91
C ASN A 11 -28.15 6.22 -6.53
N ALA A 12 -28.94 5.78 -7.52
CA ALA A 12 -28.59 4.75 -8.46
C ALA A 12 -27.63 5.35 -9.52
N PHE A 13 -26.41 4.82 -9.62
CA PHE A 13 -25.62 5.00 -10.83
C PHE A 13 -26.00 3.89 -11.82
N SER A 14 -26.76 4.26 -12.84
CA SER A 14 -27.11 3.39 -13.96
C SER A 14 -25.98 3.43 -14.99
N PHE A 15 -25.12 2.41 -15.00
CA PHE A 15 -24.30 2.08 -16.17
C PHE A 15 -25.20 1.39 -17.20
N SER A 16 -25.91 2.16 -18.02
CA SER A 16 -26.69 1.60 -19.13
C SER A 16 -26.86 2.62 -20.25
N SER A 17 -25.87 2.73 -21.12
CA SER A 17 -26.00 3.41 -22.40
C SER A 17 -24.97 2.86 -23.37
N LEU A 18 -25.16 1.61 -23.81
CA LEU A 18 -24.66 1.04 -25.07
C LEU A 18 -25.16 -0.41 -25.16
N CYS A 19 -26.29 -0.57 -25.88
CA CYS A 19 -26.83 -1.77 -26.55
C CYS A 19 -28.35 -1.87 -26.37
N SER A 20 -29.08 -1.31 -27.33
CA SER A 20 -30.48 -1.65 -27.58
C SER A 20 -30.56 -2.52 -28.82
N SER A 21 -31.09 -3.74 -28.69
CA SER A 21 -32.01 -4.36 -29.66
C SER A 21 -32.54 -5.72 -29.17
N THR A 22 -33.84 -5.71 -28.83
CA THR A 22 -34.87 -6.76 -29.08
C THR A 22 -34.68 -8.21 -28.60
N ARG A 23 -35.53 -8.70 -27.66
CA ARG A 23 -36.85 -9.36 -27.91
C ARG A 23 -37.49 -9.89 -26.61
N LEU A 24 -38.82 -9.93 -26.61
CA LEU A 24 -39.73 -10.45 -25.58
C LEU A 24 -39.59 -11.97 -25.36
N LEU A 25 -39.88 -12.47 -24.14
CA LEU A 25 -41.06 -13.33 -23.84
C LEU A 25 -41.10 -13.85 -22.38
N SER A 26 -42.28 -13.68 -21.77
CA SER A 26 -43.04 -14.62 -20.92
C SER A 26 -42.59 -15.07 -19.51
N ARG A 27 -43.56 -14.98 -18.59
CA ARG A 27 -43.62 -15.52 -17.21
C ARG A 27 -43.77 -17.04 -17.15
N ARG A 28 -43.17 -17.65 -16.10
CA ARG A 28 -43.75 -18.60 -15.10
C ARG A 28 -42.77 -19.73 -14.75
N GLY A 29 -42.74 -20.09 -13.46
CA GLY A 29 -42.60 -21.48 -13.03
C GLY A 29 -41.29 -21.85 -12.35
N ILE A 30 -41.42 -22.23 -11.08
CA ILE A 30 -40.39 -22.91 -10.27
C ILE A 30 -39.98 -24.20 -10.97
N GLY A 31 -38.68 -24.40 -11.18
CA GLY A 31 -38.13 -25.60 -11.79
C GLY A 31 -36.65 -25.72 -11.46
N ILE A 32 -36.31 -26.81 -10.76
CA ILE A 32 -34.94 -27.29 -10.55
C ILE A 32 -34.24 -27.34 -11.91
N CYS A 33 -33.19 -26.56 -12.11
CA CYS A 33 -32.46 -26.53 -13.38
C CYS A 33 -31.04 -27.06 -13.17
N SER A 34 -30.87 -28.33 -13.53
CA SER A 34 -29.64 -28.88 -14.08
C SER A 34 -29.16 -27.95 -15.20
N VAL A 35 -27.97 -27.36 -15.03
CA VAL A 35 -27.32 -26.61 -16.11
C VAL A 35 -26.07 -27.39 -16.53
N MET A 36 -26.30 -28.35 -17.41
CA MET A 36 -25.38 -28.61 -18.52
C MET A 36 -25.48 -27.41 -19.46
N ALA A 37 -24.57 -26.45 -19.36
CA ALA A 37 -24.34 -25.45 -20.39
C ALA A 37 -22.85 -25.41 -20.66
N GLY A 38 -22.47 -25.87 -21.86
CA GLY A 38 -21.08 -26.03 -22.28
C GLY A 38 -20.28 -24.75 -22.13
N GLU A 39 -19.26 -24.82 -21.29
CA GLU A 39 -18.18 -23.84 -21.26
C GLU A 39 -17.35 -24.01 -22.52
N ARG A 40 -17.04 -22.90 -23.21
CA ARG A 40 -15.90 -22.89 -24.13
C ARG A 40 -14.65 -22.90 -23.27
N ILE A 41 -14.16 -24.10 -23.00
CA ILE A 41 -12.86 -24.37 -22.37
C ILE A 41 -11.80 -23.95 -23.38
N SER A 42 -11.02 -22.91 -23.07
CA SER A 42 -9.82 -22.59 -23.84
C SER A 42 -8.72 -23.58 -23.43
N THR A 43 -8.47 -24.57 -24.29
CA THR A 43 -7.36 -25.51 -24.14
C THR A 43 -6.09 -24.92 -24.74
N ASP A 44 -5.03 -24.81 -23.95
CA ASP A 44 -3.67 -24.62 -24.43
C ASP A 44 -3.14 -25.91 -25.10
N ALA A 45 -2.15 -25.76 -25.99
CA ALA A 45 -1.62 -26.82 -26.86
C ALA A 45 -1.00 -28.03 -26.12
N ALA A 46 -0.97 -28.02 -24.79
CA ALA A 46 -0.46 -29.07 -23.92
C ALA A 46 -1.57 -29.84 -23.15
N GLY A 47 -2.86 -29.55 -23.37
CA GLY A 47 -3.96 -30.35 -22.83
C GLY A 47 -4.16 -30.26 -21.31
N LYS A 48 -3.76 -29.16 -20.66
CA LYS A 48 -4.08 -28.90 -19.25
C LYS A 48 -5.26 -27.95 -19.17
N GLU A 49 -6.35 -28.34 -18.49
CA GLU A 49 -7.45 -27.41 -18.19
C GLU A 49 -6.91 -26.21 -17.38
N GLY A 50 -6.87 -25.04 -18.03
CA GLY A 50 -6.50 -23.78 -17.39
C GLY A 50 -7.45 -23.46 -16.24
N SER A 51 -6.92 -23.41 -15.02
CA SER A 51 -7.71 -23.02 -13.86
C SER A 51 -8.04 -21.53 -13.96
N VAL A 52 -9.31 -21.18 -14.18
CA VAL A 52 -9.77 -19.79 -14.09
C VAL A 52 -9.88 -19.36 -12.61
N TRP A 53 -9.82 -18.04 -12.36
CA TRP A 53 -9.85 -17.43 -11.01
C TRP A 53 -10.95 -17.94 -10.08
N SER A 54 -12.11 -18.33 -10.63
CA SER A 54 -13.26 -18.82 -9.86
C SER A 54 -13.46 -20.34 -9.91
N THR A 55 -12.45 -21.10 -10.37
CA THR A 55 -12.57 -22.56 -10.47
C THR A 55 -12.69 -23.18 -9.09
N LEU A 56 -13.75 -23.96 -8.87
CA LEU A 56 -13.92 -24.78 -7.68
C LEU A 56 -13.00 -25.99 -7.75
N ARG A 57 -11.79 -25.88 -7.20
CA ARG A 57 -10.93 -27.03 -6.96
C ARG A 57 -11.10 -27.50 -5.52
N TRP A 58 -11.79 -28.63 -5.35
CA TRP A 58 -11.82 -29.37 -4.11
C TRP A 58 -10.72 -30.43 -4.18
N GLY A 59 -9.67 -30.36 -3.35
CA GLY A 59 -8.77 -31.52 -3.20
C GLY A 59 -7.28 -31.30 -2.93
N GLU A 60 -6.74 -30.09 -2.95
CA GLU A 60 -5.36 -29.86 -2.52
C GLU A 60 -5.32 -28.85 -1.38
N GLU A 61 -4.94 -29.30 -0.18
CA GLU A 61 -4.62 -28.38 0.91
C GLU A 61 -3.35 -27.63 0.52
N ALA A 62 -3.50 -26.41 0.02
CA ALA A 62 -2.40 -25.48 -0.09
C ALA A 62 -1.71 -25.38 1.29
N GLY A 63 -0.38 -25.47 1.33
CA GLY A 63 0.38 -25.22 2.56
C GLY A 63 -0.01 -23.86 3.15
N ILE A 64 0.04 -23.70 4.48
CA ILE A 64 -0.52 -22.53 5.17
C ILE A 64 -0.05 -21.18 4.57
N GLY A 65 1.20 -21.10 4.11
CA GLY A 65 1.77 -19.90 3.47
C GLY A 65 1.22 -19.58 2.07
N LYS A 66 0.42 -20.46 1.47
CA LYS A 66 -0.25 -20.28 0.17
C LYS A 66 -1.78 -20.20 0.31
N ARG A 67 -2.31 -20.18 1.53
CA ARG A 67 -3.76 -20.12 1.79
C ARG A 67 -4.24 -18.66 1.77
N ILE A 68 -5.48 -18.47 1.28
CA ILE A 68 -6.22 -17.21 1.41
C ILE A 68 -7.13 -17.33 2.64
N PHE A 69 -6.89 -16.50 3.66
CA PHE A 69 -7.72 -16.46 4.85
C PHE A 69 -8.97 -15.58 4.64
N CYS A 70 -10.12 -16.05 5.10
CA CYS A 70 -11.41 -15.40 4.87
C CYS A 70 -12.01 -14.89 6.18
N ASN A 71 -12.05 -13.55 6.37
CA ASN A 71 -12.72 -12.93 7.50
C ASN A 71 -14.23 -12.73 7.26
N ARG A 72 -14.62 -12.50 6.01
CA ARG A 72 -16.00 -12.32 5.56
C ARG A 72 -16.16 -13.01 4.22
N SER A 73 -17.30 -13.69 4.02
CA SER A 73 -17.60 -14.37 2.76
C SER A 73 -17.54 -13.39 1.58
N LEU A 74 -16.79 -13.76 0.55
CA LEU A 74 -16.66 -12.99 -0.69
C LEU A 74 -16.96 -13.91 -1.87
N ASN A 75 -17.96 -13.55 -2.68
CA ASN A 75 -18.27 -14.30 -3.89
C ASN A 75 -17.33 -13.86 -5.03
N MET A 76 -16.32 -14.66 -5.35
CA MET A 76 -15.35 -14.34 -6.39
C MET A 76 -15.96 -14.22 -7.80
N ARG A 77 -17.18 -14.76 -8.03
CA ARG A 77 -17.89 -14.63 -9.30
C ARG A 77 -18.52 -13.25 -9.49
N SER A 78 -18.86 -12.53 -8.42
CA SER A 78 -19.46 -11.19 -8.53
C SER A 78 -18.42 -10.08 -8.72
N ILE A 79 -17.13 -10.40 -8.62
CA ILE A 79 -16.05 -9.43 -8.80
C ILE A 79 -15.83 -9.20 -10.29
N VAL A 80 -16.05 -7.97 -10.74
CA VAL A 80 -15.87 -7.54 -12.14
C VAL A 80 -14.51 -6.90 -12.39
N ALA A 81 -13.85 -6.38 -11.35
CA ALA A 81 -12.55 -5.74 -11.43
C ALA A 81 -11.69 -6.06 -10.19
N VAL A 82 -10.38 -6.18 -10.38
CA VAL A 82 -9.39 -6.37 -9.31
C VAL A 82 -8.36 -5.25 -9.37
N GLY A 83 -8.30 -4.47 -8.29
CA GLY A 83 -7.35 -3.39 -8.11
C GLY A 83 -6.14 -3.83 -7.32
N PHE A 84 -4.97 -3.38 -7.73
CA PHE A 84 -3.70 -3.65 -7.07
C PHE A 84 -3.09 -2.36 -6.54
N ASP A 85 -2.51 -2.43 -5.35
CA ASP A 85 -1.44 -1.53 -4.96
C ASP A 85 -0.12 -2.08 -5.54
N MET A 86 0.90 -1.22 -5.69
CA MET A 86 2.22 -1.65 -6.14
C MET A 86 3.09 -2.02 -4.94
N ASP A 87 3.43 -1.03 -4.12
CA ASP A 87 4.43 -1.14 -3.07
C ASP A 87 3.93 -2.04 -1.92
N TYR A 88 4.71 -3.07 -1.55
CA TYR A 88 4.36 -4.13 -0.60
C TYR A 88 3.08 -4.93 -0.92
N THR A 89 2.55 -4.82 -2.14
CA THR A 89 1.46 -5.67 -2.64
C THR A 89 1.95 -6.51 -3.81
N LEU A 90 2.24 -5.88 -4.94
CA LEU A 90 2.91 -6.53 -6.07
C LEU A 90 4.42 -6.57 -5.87
N ALA A 91 5.02 -5.44 -5.49
CA ALA A 91 6.44 -5.32 -5.21
C ALA A 91 6.71 -5.64 -3.74
N GLN A 92 7.18 -6.86 -3.46
CA GLN A 92 7.60 -7.25 -2.11
C GLN A 92 9.05 -6.82 -1.88
N TYR A 93 9.25 -5.73 -1.14
CA TYR A 93 10.59 -5.23 -0.84
C TYR A 93 11.28 -6.06 0.24
N LEU A 94 12.60 -6.23 0.09
CA LEU A 94 13.48 -6.87 1.07
C LEU A 94 13.81 -5.86 2.18
N PRO A 95 13.39 -6.09 3.44
CA PRO A 95 13.63 -5.13 4.54
C PRO A 95 15.13 -4.88 4.78
N GLU A 96 15.94 -5.93 4.68
CA GLU A 96 17.39 -5.88 4.88
C GLU A 96 18.12 -4.88 3.98
N THR A 97 17.62 -4.64 2.76
CA THR A 97 18.24 -3.74 1.79
C THR A 97 17.44 -2.47 1.60
N PHE A 98 16.13 -2.57 1.33
CA PHE A 98 15.30 -1.42 0.99
C PHE A 98 15.05 -0.52 2.21
N GLU A 99 14.61 -1.09 3.33
CA GLU A 99 14.33 -0.31 4.54
C GLU A 99 15.63 0.25 5.15
N SER A 100 16.72 -0.51 5.12
CA SER A 100 18.05 -0.02 5.50
C SER A 100 18.51 1.18 4.67
N LEU A 101 18.21 1.19 3.36
CA LEU A 101 18.51 2.31 2.48
C LEU A 101 17.66 3.53 2.84
N ALA A 102 16.35 3.35 3.05
CA ALA A 102 15.44 4.41 3.48
C ALA A 102 15.83 4.99 4.84
N TYR A 103 16.17 4.15 5.80
CA TYR A 103 16.68 4.53 7.12
C TYR A 103 17.93 5.40 7.01
N THR A 104 18.93 4.94 6.25
CA THR A 104 20.19 5.68 6.06
C THR A 104 19.96 7.03 5.39
N GLY A 105 19.08 7.08 4.38
CA GLY A 105 18.68 8.32 3.72
C GLY A 105 18.00 9.28 4.69
N THR A 106 17.09 8.76 5.52
CA THR A 106 16.34 9.54 6.51
C THR A 106 17.28 10.19 7.53
N ILE A 107 18.25 9.42 8.07
CA ILE A 107 19.26 9.96 8.98
C ILE A 107 20.06 11.10 8.35
N ARG A 108 20.50 10.94 7.09
CA ARG A 108 21.25 12.00 6.40
C ARG A 108 20.43 13.28 6.28
N LYS A 109 19.13 13.18 6.02
CA LYS A 109 18.21 14.32 5.94
C LYS A 109 18.00 14.99 7.30
N LEU A 110 17.80 14.21 8.35
CA LEU A 110 17.71 14.74 9.71
C LEU A 110 18.94 15.58 10.07
N VAL A 111 20.15 15.10 9.74
CA VAL A 111 21.40 15.81 10.05
C VAL A 111 21.64 17.00 9.13
N ASN A 112 21.52 16.82 7.82
CA ASN A 112 21.89 17.84 6.83
C ASN A 112 20.85 18.94 6.70
N ASP A 113 19.57 18.60 6.80
CA ASP A 113 18.46 19.51 6.46
C ASP A 113 17.76 20.04 7.72
N LEU A 114 17.75 19.25 8.80
CA LEU A 114 17.01 19.55 10.04
C LEU A 114 17.90 19.80 11.26
N GLY A 115 19.23 19.76 11.09
CA GLY A 115 20.21 20.16 12.10
C GLY A 115 20.36 19.19 13.27
N TYR A 116 20.02 17.91 13.07
CA TYR A 116 20.24 16.89 14.10
C TYR A 116 21.74 16.64 14.35
N PRO A 117 22.12 16.19 15.57
CA PRO A 117 23.52 15.94 15.92
C PRO A 117 24.20 14.93 14.96
N ARG A 118 25.42 15.26 14.49
CA ARG A 118 26.13 14.46 13.47
C ARG A 118 26.42 13.02 13.92
N GLU A 119 26.45 12.77 15.21
CA GLU A 119 26.67 11.46 15.82
C GLU A 119 25.67 10.40 15.33
N ILE A 120 24.45 10.82 14.96
CA ILE A 120 23.42 9.88 14.49
C ILE A 120 23.73 9.29 13.11
N LEU A 121 24.66 9.87 12.34
CA LEU A 121 25.11 9.31 11.05
C LEU A 121 25.74 7.92 11.19
N GLY A 122 26.26 7.59 12.37
CA GLY A 122 26.88 6.30 12.67
C GLY A 122 25.89 5.22 13.14
N TRP A 123 24.59 5.52 13.21
CA TRP A 123 23.60 4.56 13.70
C TRP A 123 23.31 3.45 12.70
N THR A 124 22.91 2.31 13.25
CA THR A 124 22.54 1.11 12.51
C THR A 124 21.07 0.80 12.68
N PHE A 125 20.50 0.16 11.67
CA PHE A 125 19.11 -0.29 11.64
C PHE A 125 19.01 -1.80 11.81
N ASP A 126 18.27 -2.25 12.81
CA ASP A 126 17.85 -3.64 12.95
C ASP A 126 16.41 -3.82 12.46
N TRP A 127 16.28 -4.29 11.23
CA TRP A 127 14.99 -4.52 10.57
C TRP A 127 14.15 -5.62 11.22
N LYS A 128 14.71 -6.42 12.13
CA LYS A 128 13.97 -7.50 12.84
C LYS A 128 13.36 -7.03 14.17
N TYR A 129 13.74 -5.84 14.64
CA TYR A 129 13.37 -5.38 15.98
C TYR A 129 11.90 -4.95 16.06
N MET A 130 11.42 -4.21 15.07
CA MET A 130 10.06 -3.69 15.05
C MET A 130 9.08 -4.68 14.41
N VAL A 131 7.84 -4.66 14.88
CA VAL A 131 6.75 -5.48 14.34
C VAL A 131 5.55 -4.63 13.95
N ARG A 132 4.78 -5.08 12.96
CA ARG A 132 3.55 -4.40 12.54
C ARG A 132 2.50 -4.39 13.66
N GLY A 133 1.67 -3.37 13.66
CA GLY A 133 0.60 -3.16 14.64
C GLY A 133 1.10 -2.68 15.99
N LEU A 134 2.19 -1.91 16.00
CA LEU A 134 2.60 -1.07 17.13
C LEU A 134 1.92 0.29 17.03
N VAL A 135 1.88 1.02 18.15
CA VAL A 135 1.37 2.39 18.21
C VAL A 135 2.38 3.29 18.90
N LEU A 136 2.75 4.40 18.27
CA LEU A 136 3.68 5.37 18.83
C LEU A 136 2.91 6.46 19.58
N ASP A 137 3.24 6.70 20.85
CA ASP A 137 2.85 7.87 21.62
C ASP A 137 3.87 8.98 21.36
N LYS A 138 3.53 9.88 20.43
CA LYS A 138 4.42 10.96 19.99
C LYS A 138 4.73 11.95 21.11
N LYS A 139 3.79 12.11 22.06
CA LYS A 139 3.93 13.05 23.17
C LYS A 139 4.92 12.55 24.21
N ARG A 140 4.93 11.24 24.48
CA ARG A 140 5.76 10.63 25.54
C ARG A 140 6.99 9.90 25.03
N GLY A 141 7.17 9.77 23.73
CA GLY A 141 8.30 9.01 23.17
C GLY A 141 8.14 7.50 23.37
N ASN A 142 6.89 7.01 23.47
CA ASN A 142 6.64 5.61 23.81
C ASN A 142 6.15 4.77 22.63
N ILE A 143 6.44 3.47 22.67
CA ILE A 143 6.03 2.47 21.68
C ILE A 143 5.14 1.45 22.39
N LEU A 144 3.91 1.30 21.91
CA LEU A 144 2.86 0.54 22.56
C LEU A 144 2.50 -0.70 21.75
N LYS A 145 2.36 -1.84 22.42
CA LYS A 145 1.67 -3.02 21.89
C LYS A 145 0.35 -3.22 22.63
N MET A 146 -0.74 -3.17 21.88
CA MET A 146 -2.09 -3.29 22.43
C MET A 146 -2.77 -4.58 21.99
N ASP A 147 -3.78 -4.99 22.77
CA ASP A 147 -4.75 -5.99 22.32
C ASP A 147 -5.90 -5.37 21.52
N ARG A 148 -6.81 -6.22 21.02
CA ARG A 148 -7.99 -5.82 20.23
C ARG A 148 -8.95 -4.87 20.96
N HIS A 149 -8.85 -4.76 22.29
CA HIS A 149 -9.68 -3.88 23.12
C HIS A 149 -8.91 -2.63 23.58
N LYS A 150 -7.81 -2.30 22.88
CA LYS A 150 -6.95 -1.14 23.16
C LYS A 150 -6.32 -1.16 24.57
N TYR A 151 -6.11 -2.35 25.16
CA TYR A 151 -5.31 -2.46 26.39
C TYR A 151 -3.83 -2.55 26.04
N VAL A 152 -3.03 -1.63 26.58
CA VAL A 152 -1.58 -1.64 26.45
C VAL A 152 -1.00 -2.83 27.25
N LYS A 153 -0.50 -3.84 26.53
CA LYS A 153 0.16 -5.01 27.12
C LYS A 153 1.62 -4.73 27.41
N VAL A 154 2.29 -4.15 26.42
CA VAL A 154 3.72 -3.81 26.48
C VAL A 154 3.86 -2.34 26.09
N ALA A 155 4.74 -1.62 26.77
CA ALA A 155 5.08 -0.24 26.46
C ALA A 155 6.59 -0.06 26.63
N HIS A 156 7.24 0.56 25.66
CA HIS A 156 8.64 0.96 25.73
C HIS A 156 8.74 2.48 25.67
N HIS A 157 9.73 3.05 26.34
CA HIS A 157 10.20 4.41 26.13
C HIS A 157 11.56 4.31 25.43
N GLY A 158 11.65 4.76 24.18
CA GLY A 158 12.75 4.35 23.31
C GLY A 158 12.84 2.83 23.23
N PHE A 159 13.99 2.24 23.55
CA PHE A 159 14.16 0.78 23.65
C PHE A 159 14.00 0.21 25.06
N LYS A 160 13.73 1.05 26.07
CA LYS A 160 13.57 0.61 27.45
C LYS A 160 12.12 0.24 27.75
N GLU A 161 11.87 -1.00 28.15
CA GLU A 161 10.51 -1.40 28.58
C GLU A 161 10.09 -0.62 29.85
N LEU A 162 8.86 -0.09 29.83
CA LEU A 162 8.30 0.60 30.97
C LEU A 162 7.88 -0.40 32.07
N PRO A 163 8.23 -0.13 33.35
CA PRO A 163 7.73 -0.91 34.47
C PRO A 163 6.19 -0.95 34.49
N LYS A 164 5.65 -2.03 35.04
CA LYS A 164 4.20 -2.28 35.07
C LYS A 164 3.44 -1.14 35.76
N GLU A 165 3.99 -0.62 36.85
CA GLU A 165 3.42 0.45 37.67
C GLU A 165 3.31 1.75 36.85
N GLU A 166 4.39 2.13 36.17
CA GLU A 166 4.46 3.34 35.33
C GLU A 166 3.56 3.23 34.10
N LYS A 167 3.58 2.08 33.43
CA LYS A 167 2.67 1.78 32.31
C LYS A 167 1.22 1.88 32.74
N ASN A 168 0.85 1.32 33.90
CA ASN A 168 -0.52 1.37 34.41
C ASN A 168 -0.92 2.78 34.85
N ALA A 169 0.00 3.54 35.44
CA ALA A 169 -0.25 4.94 35.77
C ALA A 169 -0.51 5.78 34.50
N THR A 170 0.22 5.49 33.42
CA THR A 170 0.15 6.25 32.16
C THR A 170 -1.03 5.82 31.27
N TYR A 171 -1.23 4.51 31.09
CA TYR A 171 -2.15 3.93 30.10
C TYR A 171 -3.25 3.06 30.72
N GLY A 172 -3.28 2.91 32.04
CA GLY A 172 -4.26 2.09 32.74
C GLY A 172 -5.66 2.71 32.80
N ASN A 173 -5.79 4.03 32.61
CA ASN A 173 -7.08 4.72 32.64
C ASN A 173 -7.92 4.39 31.38
N LYS A 174 -9.16 3.94 31.60
CA LYS A 174 -10.12 3.62 30.52
C LYS A 174 -10.39 4.79 29.58
N LEU A 175 -10.43 6.03 30.08
CA LEU A 175 -10.73 7.21 29.27
C LEU A 175 -9.66 7.49 28.19
N ILE A 176 -8.40 7.11 28.44
CA ILE A 176 -7.30 7.27 27.47
C ILE A 176 -7.35 6.18 26.39
N ARG A 177 -8.02 5.05 26.65
CA ARG A 177 -8.03 3.90 25.73
C ARG A 177 -8.83 4.15 24.47
N ASP A 178 -9.85 4.98 24.56
CA ASP A 178 -10.70 5.28 23.42
C ASP A 178 -10.01 6.22 22.41
N SER A 179 -8.87 6.83 22.76
CA SER A 179 -8.21 7.90 22.00
C SER A 179 -6.82 7.57 21.46
N PHE A 180 -6.42 6.29 21.33
CA PHE A 180 -5.13 5.89 20.74
C PHE A 180 -5.08 6.06 19.20
N ASP A 181 -5.60 7.18 18.72
CA ASP A 181 -5.77 7.49 17.31
C ASP A 181 -4.95 8.75 16.98
N GLU A 182 -4.85 9.09 15.70
CA GLU A 182 -4.20 10.33 15.26
C GLU A 182 -4.97 11.58 15.74
N PRO A 183 -4.29 12.72 15.99
CA PRO A 183 -2.89 13.05 15.66
C PRO A 183 -1.86 12.72 16.74
N GLU A 184 -2.24 12.47 18.00
CA GLU A 184 -1.29 12.28 19.10
C GLU A 184 -0.55 10.95 19.01
N TYR A 185 -1.19 9.93 18.44
CA TYR A 185 -0.62 8.62 18.22
C TYR A 185 -0.34 8.38 16.74
N ALA A 186 0.59 7.48 16.41
CA ALA A 186 0.80 6.98 15.05
C ALA A 186 0.67 5.46 15.04
N LEU A 187 -0.08 4.94 14.07
CA LEU A 187 -0.28 3.51 13.89
C LEU A 187 0.80 2.97 12.96
N ILE A 188 1.54 1.96 13.41
CA ILE A 188 2.56 1.29 12.59
C ILE A 188 1.89 0.17 11.82
N ASP A 189 1.21 0.54 10.75
CA ASP A 189 0.39 -0.33 9.93
C ASP A 189 0.99 -0.64 8.55
N THR A 190 2.09 0.01 8.16
CA THR A 190 2.84 -0.33 6.95
C THR A 190 4.24 -0.83 7.30
N LEU A 191 4.86 -1.59 6.39
CA LEU A 191 6.23 -2.06 6.58
C LEU A 191 7.24 -0.89 6.52
N PHE A 192 6.99 0.13 5.70
CA PHE A 192 7.79 1.37 5.69
C PHE A 192 7.83 2.07 7.05
N SER A 193 6.75 1.99 7.82
CA SER A 193 6.64 2.60 9.15
C SER A 193 7.51 1.91 10.22
N LEU A 194 8.06 0.72 9.95
CA LEU A 194 8.92 0.01 10.91
C LEU A 194 10.25 0.71 11.11
N ALA A 195 10.90 1.13 10.02
CA ALA A 195 12.14 1.91 10.08
C ALA A 195 11.94 3.27 10.77
N GLU A 196 10.79 3.91 10.51
CA GLU A 196 10.37 5.16 11.16
C GLU A 196 10.25 4.98 12.68
N ALA A 197 9.55 3.93 13.12
CA ALA A 197 9.37 3.61 14.54
C ALA A 197 10.70 3.29 15.23
N TYR A 198 11.58 2.54 14.56
CA TYR A 198 12.90 2.21 15.08
C TYR A 198 13.78 3.45 15.25
N LEU A 199 13.82 4.32 14.24
CA LEU A 199 14.58 5.57 14.30
C LEU A 199 14.02 6.50 15.38
N PHE A 200 12.69 6.57 15.52
CA PHE A 200 12.06 7.31 16.60
C PHE A 200 12.49 6.79 17.98
N ALA A 201 12.53 5.47 18.18
CA ALA A 201 13.02 4.87 19.42
C ALA A 201 14.46 5.27 19.75
N GLN A 202 15.35 5.21 18.76
CA GLN A 202 16.74 5.63 18.92
C GLN A 202 16.88 7.11 19.28
N LEU A 203 16.08 7.97 18.66
CA LEU A 203 16.07 9.40 18.94
C LEU A 203 15.60 9.70 20.36
N VAL A 204 14.56 8.99 20.83
CA VAL A 204 14.08 9.09 22.23
C VAL A 204 15.21 8.73 23.20
N ASP A 205 15.83 7.57 23.04
CA ASP A 205 16.94 7.15 23.91
C ASP A 205 18.13 8.12 23.83
N PHE A 206 18.45 8.60 22.63
CA PHE A 206 19.57 9.52 22.45
C PHE A 206 19.32 10.87 23.11
N ARG A 207 18.10 11.42 22.99
CA ARG A 207 17.67 12.66 23.64
C ARG A 207 17.81 12.57 25.15
N ASP A 208 17.29 11.49 25.73
CA ASP A 208 17.23 11.32 27.17
C ASP A 208 18.61 11.11 27.79
N ASN A 209 19.51 10.44 27.06
CA ASN A 209 20.90 10.26 27.47
C ASN A 209 21.78 11.50 27.21
N HIS A 210 21.34 12.45 26.37
CA HIS A 210 22.12 13.63 25.99
C HIS A 210 21.28 14.93 26.01
N PRO A 211 20.77 15.35 27.19
CA PRO A 211 19.85 16.50 27.28
C PRO A 211 20.46 17.82 26.80
N GLY A 212 21.79 17.97 26.78
CA GLY A 212 22.47 19.16 26.27
C GLY A 212 22.63 19.23 24.74
N LYS A 213 22.25 18.19 23.99
CA LYS A 213 22.39 18.12 22.52
C LYS A 213 21.15 18.62 21.77
N PHE A 214 20.02 18.71 22.46
CA PHE A 214 18.77 19.21 21.91
C PHE A 214 18.33 20.46 22.68
N SER A 215 17.76 21.44 21.99
CA SER A 215 17.16 22.59 22.67
C SER A 215 15.92 22.15 23.46
N SER A 216 15.48 22.98 24.43
CA SER A 216 14.26 22.74 25.21
C SER A 216 13.01 22.54 24.34
N ASP A 217 13.01 23.13 23.14
CA ASP A 217 11.88 23.14 22.20
C ASP A 217 11.85 21.89 21.30
N PHE A 218 12.83 20.99 21.47
CA PHE A 218 12.92 19.70 20.80
C PHE A 218 12.23 18.62 21.65
N ASP A 219 10.90 18.57 21.55
CA ASP A 219 10.09 17.51 22.16
C ASP A 219 10.01 16.25 21.28
N TYR A 220 9.55 15.14 21.85
CA TYR A 220 9.38 13.89 21.11
C TYR A 220 8.37 14.03 19.96
N GLY A 221 7.35 14.90 20.13
CA GLY A 221 6.35 15.15 19.09
C GLY A 221 6.97 15.77 17.84
N ARG A 222 7.87 16.73 18.02
CA ARG A 222 8.69 17.32 16.95
C ARG A 222 9.61 16.27 16.36
N MET A 223 10.30 15.48 17.17
CA MET A 223 11.17 14.41 16.65
C MET A 223 10.42 13.46 15.72
N TYR A 224 9.22 13.06 16.11
CA TYR A 224 8.38 12.23 15.25
C TYR A 224 8.00 12.93 13.94
N ARG A 225 7.59 14.21 13.98
CA ARG A 225 7.26 14.99 12.78
C ARG A 225 8.45 15.12 11.84
N ASP A 226 9.63 15.40 12.38
CA ASP A 226 10.86 15.57 11.63
C ASP A 226 11.31 14.24 10.99
N VAL A 227 11.22 13.12 11.73
CA VAL A 227 11.43 11.77 11.18
C VAL A 227 10.47 11.49 10.04
N ARG A 228 9.17 11.75 10.25
CA ARG A 228 8.14 11.50 9.22
C ARG A 228 8.37 12.34 7.97
N ALA A 229 8.69 13.62 8.15
CA ALA A 229 9.01 14.53 7.05
C ALA A 229 10.27 14.08 6.28
N ALA A 230 11.31 13.62 6.99
CA ALA A 230 12.53 13.11 6.38
C ALA A 230 12.30 11.80 5.60
N VAL A 231 11.47 10.88 6.14
CA VAL A 231 11.06 9.66 5.44
C VAL A 231 10.28 10.01 4.18
N ASP A 232 9.28 10.89 4.27
CA ASP A 232 8.48 11.34 3.12
C ASP A 232 9.38 12.00 2.06
N LEU A 233 10.35 12.82 2.48
CA LEU A 233 11.30 13.45 1.57
C LEU A 233 12.22 12.42 0.89
N CYS A 234 12.68 11.38 1.60
CA CYS A 234 13.45 10.28 1.02
C CYS A 234 12.70 9.51 -0.06
N HIS A 235 11.38 9.40 0.05
CA HIS A 235 10.55 8.75 -0.98
C HIS A 235 10.28 9.67 -2.18
N ARG A 236 10.33 11.00 -1.99
CA ARG A 236 10.00 11.99 -3.03
C ARG A 236 11.21 12.52 -3.80
N ASP A 237 12.37 12.61 -3.17
CA ASP A 237 13.56 13.26 -3.74
C ASP A 237 14.30 12.42 -4.79
N GLY A 238 13.84 11.20 -5.05
CA GLY A 238 14.42 10.32 -6.05
C GLY A 238 15.58 9.47 -5.56
N THR A 239 16.17 9.73 -4.38
CA THR A 239 17.36 9.01 -3.89
C THR A 239 17.12 7.50 -3.80
N LEU A 240 15.98 7.10 -3.22
CA LEU A 240 15.60 5.68 -3.14
C LEU A 240 15.33 5.10 -4.53
N LYS A 241 14.63 5.87 -5.37
CA LYS A 241 14.22 5.45 -6.70
C LYS A 241 15.42 5.16 -7.59
N GLU A 242 16.42 6.04 -7.60
CA GLU A 242 17.65 5.89 -8.39
C GLU A 242 18.44 4.64 -7.99
N MET A 243 18.54 4.38 -6.70
CA MET A 243 19.27 3.21 -6.18
C MET A 243 18.55 1.91 -6.54
N VAL A 244 17.23 1.88 -6.44
CA VAL A 244 16.41 0.74 -6.85
C VAL A 244 16.49 0.54 -8.37
N ALA A 245 16.37 1.61 -9.16
CA ALA A 245 16.42 1.52 -10.63
C ALA A 245 17.74 0.95 -11.16
N LYS A 246 18.86 1.19 -10.47
CA LYS A 246 20.17 0.62 -10.83
C LYS A 246 20.25 -0.89 -10.63
N ASN A 247 19.56 -1.43 -9.62
CA ASN A 247 19.55 -2.86 -9.33
C ASN A 247 18.29 -3.27 -8.55
N PRO A 248 17.14 -3.43 -9.23
CA PRO A 248 15.87 -3.69 -8.55
C PRO A 248 15.88 -5.01 -7.76
N GLY A 249 16.51 -6.05 -8.28
CA GLY A 249 16.60 -7.38 -7.64
C GLY A 249 17.38 -7.40 -6.32
N LYS A 250 18.16 -6.36 -6.02
CA LYS A 250 18.75 -6.17 -4.69
C LYS A 250 17.71 -5.78 -3.64
N TYR A 251 16.62 -5.15 -4.05
CA TYR A 251 15.64 -4.52 -3.15
C TYR A 251 14.26 -5.14 -3.21
N ILE A 252 13.90 -5.80 -4.31
CA ILE A 252 12.57 -6.36 -4.55
C ILE A 252 12.72 -7.86 -4.77
N THR A 253 11.88 -8.64 -4.09
CA THR A 253 11.81 -10.08 -4.24
C THR A 253 11.23 -10.43 -5.61
N GLU A 254 11.90 -11.33 -6.33
CA GLU A 254 11.40 -11.87 -7.59
C GLU A 254 10.20 -12.79 -7.35
N ASP A 255 9.11 -12.56 -8.08
CA ASP A 255 7.94 -13.42 -8.06
C ASP A 255 7.42 -13.67 -9.48
N PHE A 256 7.79 -14.83 -10.02
CA PHE A 256 7.39 -15.28 -11.36
C PHE A 256 5.90 -15.62 -11.48
N SER A 257 5.13 -15.59 -10.39
CA SER A 257 3.69 -15.85 -10.40
C SER A 257 2.83 -14.62 -10.71
N ILE A 258 3.40 -13.40 -10.66
CA ILE A 258 2.69 -12.14 -10.90
C ILE A 258 2.07 -12.09 -12.30
N VAL A 259 2.87 -12.33 -13.35
CA VAL A 259 2.37 -12.30 -14.74
C VAL A 259 1.31 -13.39 -15.01
N PRO A 260 1.54 -14.66 -14.59
CA PRO A 260 0.50 -15.69 -14.64
C PRO A 260 -0.79 -15.31 -13.89
N MET A 261 -0.69 -14.65 -12.74
CA MET A 261 -1.85 -14.18 -11.98
C MET A 261 -2.65 -13.13 -12.76
N PHE A 262 -1.99 -12.13 -13.36
CA PHE A 262 -2.67 -11.15 -14.20
C PHE A 262 -3.36 -11.81 -15.39
N LYS A 263 -2.68 -12.73 -16.07
CA LYS A 263 -3.24 -13.50 -17.17
C LYS A 263 -4.48 -14.27 -16.73
N MET A 264 -4.42 -15.00 -15.62
CA MET A 264 -5.55 -15.76 -15.07
C MET A 264 -6.75 -14.84 -14.78
N LEU A 265 -6.53 -13.66 -14.20
CA LEU A 265 -7.59 -12.70 -13.93
C LEU A 265 -8.24 -12.20 -15.22
N ARG A 266 -7.43 -11.77 -16.19
CA ARG A 266 -7.91 -11.24 -17.48
C ARG A 266 -8.59 -12.30 -18.35
N ASP A 267 -8.03 -13.51 -18.44
CA ASP A 267 -8.62 -14.64 -19.18
C ASP A 267 -9.98 -15.03 -18.59
N SER A 268 -10.17 -14.75 -17.30
CA SER A 268 -11.44 -14.96 -16.63
C SER A 268 -12.44 -13.79 -16.88
N GLY A 269 -12.08 -12.75 -17.62
CA GLY A 269 -12.97 -11.64 -17.97
C GLY A 269 -13.11 -10.59 -16.87
N ARG A 270 -12.12 -10.49 -15.97
CA ARG A 270 -12.06 -9.46 -14.92
C ARG A 270 -11.19 -8.32 -15.41
N ALA A 271 -11.65 -7.09 -15.19
CA ALA A 271 -10.81 -5.92 -15.40
C ALA A 271 -9.70 -5.87 -14.32
N THR A 272 -8.51 -5.42 -14.68
CA THR A 272 -7.37 -5.27 -13.78
C THR A 272 -6.93 -3.82 -13.77
N PHE A 273 -6.65 -3.28 -12.59
CA PHE A 273 -6.16 -1.90 -12.49
C PHE A 273 -5.10 -1.74 -11.40
N LEU A 274 -4.17 -0.80 -11.61
CA LEU A 274 -3.12 -0.44 -10.67
C LEU A 274 -3.41 0.94 -10.07
N VAL A 275 -3.35 1.08 -8.75
CA VAL A 275 -3.45 2.37 -8.06
C VAL A 275 -2.34 2.48 -7.04
N THR A 276 -1.32 3.30 -7.34
CA THR A 276 -0.15 3.49 -6.49
C THR A 276 0.07 4.95 -6.11
N ASN A 277 0.67 5.18 -4.94
CA ASN A 277 1.12 6.51 -4.52
C ASN A 277 2.45 6.89 -5.18
N SER A 278 3.22 5.92 -5.66
CA SER A 278 4.45 6.18 -6.40
C SER A 278 4.15 6.85 -7.75
N LEU A 279 5.09 7.68 -8.20
CA LEU A 279 4.98 8.41 -9.47
C LEU A 279 5.32 7.50 -10.66
N TRP A 280 5.00 7.97 -11.87
CA TRP A 280 5.17 7.23 -13.12
C TRP A 280 6.57 6.66 -13.33
N ASP A 281 7.58 7.52 -13.15
CA ASP A 281 9.01 7.19 -13.31
C ASP A 281 9.40 5.91 -12.56
N TYR A 282 9.03 5.85 -11.29
CA TYR A 282 9.35 4.73 -10.41
C TYR A 282 8.47 3.52 -10.68
N THR A 283 7.19 3.76 -10.93
CA THR A 283 6.22 2.69 -11.26
C THR A 283 6.69 1.92 -12.48
N ASN A 284 7.13 2.63 -13.53
CA ASN A 284 7.62 2.00 -14.74
C ASN A 284 8.86 1.11 -14.49
N VAL A 285 9.78 1.57 -13.62
CA VAL A 285 10.96 0.78 -13.23
C VAL A 285 10.56 -0.51 -12.51
N VAL A 286 9.73 -0.39 -11.48
CA VAL A 286 9.31 -1.52 -10.65
C VAL A 286 8.50 -2.52 -11.46
N MET A 287 7.55 -2.05 -12.28
CA MET A 287 6.71 -2.94 -13.08
C MET A 287 7.47 -3.64 -14.21
N ASN A 288 8.50 -2.99 -14.79
CA ASN A 288 9.41 -3.68 -15.70
C ASN A 288 10.21 -4.78 -15.00
N PHE A 289 10.60 -4.59 -13.74
CA PHE A 289 11.24 -5.66 -12.99
C PHE A 289 10.28 -6.82 -12.67
N LEU A 290 9.05 -6.52 -12.22
CA LEU A 290 8.07 -7.53 -11.84
C LEU A 290 7.47 -8.30 -13.04
N CYS A 291 7.28 -7.63 -14.17
CA CYS A 291 6.65 -8.21 -15.36
C CYS A 291 7.65 -8.58 -16.47
N GLY A 292 8.87 -8.07 -16.41
CA GLY A 292 9.91 -8.35 -17.39
C GLY A 292 10.56 -9.71 -17.17
N TYR A 293 11.11 -10.27 -18.25
CA TYR A 293 12.10 -11.34 -18.13
C TYR A 293 13.42 -10.72 -17.65
N TYR A 294 13.68 -10.75 -16.35
CA TYR A 294 15.00 -10.40 -15.83
C TYR A 294 16.03 -11.39 -16.40
N ASN A 295 16.89 -10.91 -17.29
CA ASN A 295 18.07 -11.63 -17.76
C ASN A 295 19.30 -10.98 -17.12
N PRO A 296 19.94 -11.62 -16.13
CA PRO A 296 21.16 -11.11 -15.54
C PRO A 296 22.20 -10.86 -16.64
N GLY A 297 22.67 -9.60 -16.79
CA GLY A 297 23.69 -9.22 -17.76
C GLY A 297 23.19 -8.63 -19.09
N LYS A 298 21.87 -8.52 -19.31
CA LYS A 298 21.31 -7.64 -20.36
C LYS A 298 20.95 -6.29 -19.74
N GLU A 299 21.20 -5.22 -20.49
CA GLU A 299 20.72 -3.88 -20.15
C GLU A 299 19.18 -3.93 -20.00
N LEU A 300 18.65 -3.33 -18.94
CA LEU A 300 17.21 -3.22 -18.70
C LEU A 300 16.60 -2.42 -19.87
N SER A 301 16.02 -3.11 -20.85
CA SER A 301 15.17 -2.44 -21.83
C SER A 301 13.82 -2.18 -21.17
N TYR A 302 13.64 -0.98 -20.62
CA TYR A 302 12.35 -0.56 -20.12
C TYR A 302 11.36 -0.55 -21.28
N SER A 303 10.32 -1.38 -21.19
CA SER A 303 9.21 -1.38 -22.13
C SER A 303 7.92 -0.99 -21.42
N TYR A 304 6.91 -0.62 -22.20
CA TYR A 304 5.56 -0.36 -21.71
C TYR A 304 4.66 -1.59 -21.83
N ASP A 305 5.22 -2.78 -22.11
CA ASP A 305 4.43 -4.00 -22.31
C ASP A 305 3.70 -4.44 -21.05
N TRP A 306 4.25 -4.11 -19.87
CA TRP A 306 3.61 -4.41 -18.60
C TRP A 306 2.23 -3.73 -18.47
N LEU A 307 2.01 -2.59 -19.15
CA LEU A 307 0.71 -1.91 -19.18
C LEU A 307 -0.40 -2.80 -19.75
N LYS A 308 -0.07 -3.75 -20.65
CA LYS A 308 -1.04 -4.69 -21.23
C LYS A 308 -1.69 -5.61 -20.19
N ASN A 309 -1.11 -5.70 -18.99
CA ASN A 309 -1.67 -6.44 -17.87
C ASN A 309 -2.78 -5.67 -17.12
N PHE A 310 -3.01 -4.40 -17.45
CA PHE A 310 -3.97 -3.53 -16.77
C PHE A 310 -4.87 -2.81 -17.78
N ASP A 311 -6.14 -2.65 -17.41
CA ASP A 311 -7.08 -1.81 -18.14
C ASP A 311 -6.96 -0.34 -17.73
N VAL A 312 -6.52 -0.07 -16.49
CA VAL A 312 -6.27 1.28 -15.97
C VAL A 312 -5.04 1.28 -15.06
N VAL A 313 -4.17 2.27 -15.20
CA VAL A 313 -3.02 2.51 -14.31
C VAL A 313 -3.09 3.93 -13.77
N ILE A 314 -3.10 4.06 -12.44
CA ILE A 314 -3.15 5.33 -11.72
C ILE A 314 -1.90 5.43 -10.84
N THR A 315 -1.03 6.38 -11.17
CA THR A 315 0.18 6.71 -10.40
C THR A 315 -0.02 8.03 -9.65
N GLY A 316 0.72 8.25 -8.56
CA GLY A 316 0.61 9.47 -7.76
C GLY A 316 -0.77 9.66 -7.10
N SER A 317 -1.51 8.57 -6.86
CA SER A 317 -2.92 8.62 -6.45
C SER A 317 -3.19 9.35 -5.13
N SER A 318 -2.21 9.47 -4.24
CA SER A 318 -2.37 10.14 -2.94
C SER A 318 -3.44 9.49 -2.05
N LYS A 319 -3.49 8.15 -2.03
CA LYS A 319 -4.26 7.37 -1.06
C LYS A 319 -3.90 7.81 0.37
N PRO A 320 -4.87 7.88 1.31
CA PRO A 320 -6.26 7.43 1.17
C PRO A 320 -7.19 8.44 0.48
N SER A 321 -6.78 9.69 0.27
CA SER A 321 -7.63 10.74 -0.28
C SER A 321 -8.26 10.36 -1.62
N PHE A 322 -7.55 9.61 -2.46
CA PHE A 322 -8.09 9.03 -3.70
C PHE A 322 -9.44 8.30 -3.54
N PHE A 323 -9.66 7.62 -2.41
CA PHE A 323 -10.89 6.85 -2.16
C PHE A 323 -11.95 7.65 -1.38
N LEU A 324 -11.58 8.79 -0.80
CA LEU A 324 -12.43 9.58 0.08
C LEU A 324 -12.93 10.86 -0.57
N ASP A 325 -12.12 11.46 -1.45
CA ASP A 325 -12.44 12.68 -2.15
C ASP A 325 -12.93 12.38 -3.57
N ASN A 326 -14.12 12.87 -3.89
CA ASN A 326 -14.73 12.72 -5.21
C ASN A 326 -14.24 13.77 -6.23
N ARG A 327 -13.21 14.58 -5.90
CA ARG A 327 -12.70 15.68 -6.74
C ARG A 327 -11.23 15.53 -7.14
N ALA A 328 -10.73 14.30 -7.25
CA ALA A 328 -9.36 14.08 -7.71
C ALA A 328 -9.20 14.58 -9.16
N ASN A 329 -8.36 15.60 -9.36
CA ASN A 329 -7.96 16.02 -10.70
C ASN A 329 -7.14 14.91 -11.34
N LEU A 330 -7.63 14.38 -12.46
CA LEU A 330 -6.92 13.37 -13.23
C LEU A 330 -6.05 14.04 -14.30
N PHE A 331 -4.84 13.52 -14.46
CA PHE A 331 -3.92 13.92 -15.51
C PHE A 331 -3.54 12.68 -16.31
N GLU A 332 -3.47 12.81 -17.63
CA GLU A 332 -2.91 11.75 -18.46
C GLU A 332 -1.39 11.83 -18.41
N VAL A 333 -0.75 10.68 -18.25
CA VAL A 333 0.70 10.57 -18.29
C VAL A 333 1.10 10.18 -19.71
N GLU A 334 1.91 11.01 -20.37
CA GLU A 334 2.56 10.62 -21.62
C GLU A 334 3.71 9.64 -21.29
N PRO A 335 3.62 8.34 -21.65
CA PRO A 335 4.54 7.32 -21.12
C PRO A 335 6.02 7.59 -21.39
N GLU A 336 6.31 8.12 -22.59
CA GLU A 336 7.66 8.32 -23.11
C GLU A 336 8.40 9.49 -22.46
N SER A 337 7.70 10.61 -22.25
CA SER A 337 8.27 11.81 -21.64
C SER A 337 8.04 11.89 -20.12
N GLY A 338 7.04 11.18 -19.61
CA GLY A 338 6.53 11.31 -18.24
C GLY A 338 5.79 12.61 -17.97
N MET A 339 5.49 13.42 -19.00
CA MET A 339 4.77 14.68 -18.84
C MET A 339 3.30 14.44 -18.49
N LEU A 340 2.73 15.37 -17.71
CA LEU A 340 1.33 15.36 -17.32
C LEU A 340 0.51 16.24 -18.26
N LEU A 341 -0.49 15.66 -18.90
CA LEU A 341 -1.46 16.34 -19.74
C LEU A 341 -2.75 16.57 -18.94
N ASN A 342 -3.27 17.79 -18.98
CA ASN A 342 -4.54 18.12 -18.34
C ASN A 342 -5.68 17.33 -18.98
N THR A 343 -6.59 16.85 -18.14
CA THR A 343 -7.84 16.22 -18.57
C THR A 343 -9.04 17.00 -18.05
N ASP A 344 -10.16 16.90 -18.75
CA ASP A 344 -11.49 17.30 -18.28
C ASP A 344 -12.24 16.01 -17.95
N ASP A 345 -12.40 15.72 -16.65
CA ASP A 345 -12.97 14.45 -16.14
C ASP A 345 -12.35 13.18 -16.74
N GLY A 346 -11.04 13.17 -16.98
CA GLY A 346 -10.31 12.03 -17.55
C GLY A 346 -10.24 12.00 -19.07
N ILE A 347 -10.75 13.02 -19.76
CA ILE A 347 -10.61 13.21 -21.22
C ILE A 347 -9.52 14.25 -21.50
N VAL A 348 -8.48 13.91 -22.28
CA VAL A 348 -7.39 14.84 -22.61
C VAL A 348 -7.91 16.11 -23.26
N ILE A 349 -7.53 17.26 -22.71
CA ILE A 349 -7.82 18.56 -23.31
C ILE A 349 -6.77 18.81 -24.40
N PRO A 350 -7.16 19.07 -25.66
CA PRO A 350 -6.21 19.41 -26.71
C PRO A 350 -5.42 20.66 -26.32
N GLN A 351 -4.10 20.52 -26.13
CA GLN A 351 -3.25 21.69 -25.92
C GLN A 351 -3.10 22.43 -27.24
N ALA A 352 -3.64 23.65 -27.33
CA ALA A 352 -3.40 24.54 -28.46
C ALA A 352 -1.90 24.85 -28.52
N ARG A 353 -1.18 24.23 -29.48
CA ARG A 353 0.20 24.62 -29.80
C ARG A 353 0.17 26.08 -30.24
N LYS A 354 0.81 26.96 -29.45
CA LYS A 354 1.07 28.35 -29.85
C LYS A 354 2.25 28.41 -30.81
#